data_AF-A0A0P0AE83-F1
#
_entry.id   AF-A0A0P0AE83-F1
#
_cell.length_a   1.000
_cell.length_b   1.000
_cell.length_c   1.000
_cell.angle_alpha   90.00
_cell.angle_beta   90.00
_cell.angle_gamma   90.00
#
_symmetry.space_group_name_H-M   'P 1'
#
loop_
_entity.id
_entity.type
_entity.pdbx_description
1 polymer ?
#
loop_
_entity_poly.entity_id
_entity_poly.type
_entity_poly.pdbx_seq_one_letter_code
_entity_poly.pdbx_strand_id
1 'polypeptide(L)' 'MQDLEMATLGWVGWCNDRRLRGHIGSIPPVEAEENYHAQRDVLDMLA' A
#
# COMPACT_ATOMS: atom_id res chain seq x y z
N MET A 1 8.07 -6.71 -24.36
CA MET A 1 8.42 -6.07 -23.06
C MET A 1 7.32 -5.12 -22.63
N GLN A 2 6.83 -4.27 -23.54
CA GLN A 2 5.76 -3.30 -23.30
C GLN A 2 4.43 -3.92 -22.79
N ASP A 3 3.99 -5.07 -23.31
CA ASP A 3 2.74 -5.72 -22.85
C ASP A 3 2.78 -6.15 -21.38
N LEU A 4 3.96 -6.61 -20.92
CA LEU A 4 4.16 -7.01 -19.53
C LEU A 4 4.10 -5.79 -18.61
N GLU A 5 4.78 -4.70 -18.98
CA GLU A 5 4.77 -3.44 -18.23
C GLU A 5 3.35 -2.90 -18.10
N MET A 6 2.57 -2.91 -19.18
CA MET A 6 1.17 -2.47 -19.16
C MET A 6 0.29 -3.37 -18.29
N ALA A 7 0.50 -4.70 -18.34
CA ALA A 7 -0.21 -5.63 -17.46
C ALA A 7 0.13 -5.42 -15.98
N THR A 8 1.41 -5.17 -15.67
CA THR A 8 1.85 -4.87 -14.31
C THR A 8 1.30 -3.54 -13.81
N LEU A 9 1.30 -2.49 -14.63
CA LEU A 9 0.70 -1.19 -14.29
C LEU A 9 -0.81 -1.34 -14.00
N GLY A 10 -1.53 -2.12 -14.81
CA GLY A 10 -2.94 -2.42 -14.58
C GLY A 10 -3.18 -3.16 -13.26
N TRP A 11 -2.33 -4.14 -12.93
CA TRP A 11 -2.40 -4.87 -11.68
C TRP A 11 -2.12 -3.97 -10.46
N VAL A 12 -1.11 -3.11 -10.53
CA VAL A 12 -0.77 -2.14 -9.47
C VAL A 12 -1.94 -1.19 -9.22
N GLY A 13 -2.55 -0.65 -10.28
CA GLY A 13 -3.73 0.21 -10.16
C GLY A 13 -4.91 -0.50 -9.48
N TRP A 14 -5.25 -1.71 -9.92
CA TRP A 14 -6.32 -2.50 -9.30
C TRP A 14 -6.04 -2.82 -7.82
N CYS A 15 -4.80 -3.21 -7.50
CA CYS A 15 -4.39 -3.49 -6.12
C CYS A 15 -4.51 -2.26 -5.23
N ASN A 16 -4.05 -1.09 -5.69
CA ASN A 16 -4.07 0.15 -4.92
C ASN A 16 -5.50 0.67 -4.71
N ASP A 17 -6.32 0.68 -5.77
CA ASP A 17 -7.62 1.35 -5.72
C ASP A 17 -8.77 0.47 -5.25
N ARG A 18 -8.71 -0.86 -5.49
CA ARG A 18 -9.80 -1.77 -5.11
C ARG A 18 -9.43 -2.70 -3.97
N ARG A 19 -8.30 -3.39 -4.06
CA ARG A 19 -7.96 -4.43 -3.10
C ARG A 19 -7.53 -3.83 -1.75
N LEU A 20 -6.53 -2.96 -1.75
CA LEU A 20 -5.96 -2.39 -0.53
C LEU A 20 -6.96 -1.47 0.17
N ARG A 21 -7.68 -0.63 -0.59
CA ARG A 21 -8.64 0.34 -0.05
C ARG A 21 -9.73 -0.28 0.82
N GLY A 22 -10.20 -1.49 0.49
CA GLY A 22 -11.15 -2.24 1.32
C GLY A 22 -10.54 -2.79 2.62
N HIS A 23 -9.25 -3.11 2.64
CA HIS A 23 -8.55 -3.65 3.80
C HIS A 23 -8.06 -2.59 4.78
N ILE A 24 -7.61 -1.42 4.27
CA ILE A 24 -7.01 -0.35 5.11
C ILE A 24 -8.06 0.64 5.64
N GLY A 25 -9.36 0.36 5.50
CA GLY A 25 -10.41 1.25 6.01
C GLY A 25 -10.64 2.50 5.15
N SER A 26 -10.36 2.42 3.84
CA SER A 26 -10.60 3.49 2.86
C SER A 26 -9.73 4.75 3.00
N ILE A 27 -8.63 4.70 3.74
CA ILE A 27 -7.58 5.73 3.70
C ILE A 27 -6.65 5.53 2.47
N PRO A 28 -5.96 6.57 1.98
CA PRO A 28 -4.96 6.44 0.92
C PRO A 28 -3.85 5.45 1.29
N PRO A 29 -3.35 4.62 0.35
CA PRO A 29 -2.27 3.67 0.63
C PRO A 29 -1.01 4.30 1.21
N VAL A 30 -0.66 5.51 0.76
CA VAL A 30 0.49 6.26 1.29
C VAL A 30 0.32 6.60 2.77
N GLU A 31 -0.85 7.08 3.18
CA GLU A 31 -1.15 7.37 4.59
C GLU A 31 -1.18 6.09 5.44
N ALA A 32 -1.65 4.97 4.88
CA ALA A 32 -1.61 3.68 5.56
C ALA A 32 -0.17 3.18 5.79
N GLU A 33 0.71 3.37 4.80
CA GLU A 33 2.13 3.05 4.88
C GLU A 33 2.85 3.91 5.92
N GLU A 34 2.61 5.23 5.92
CA GLU A 34 3.13 6.15 6.93
C GLU A 34 2.72 5.74 8.35
N ASN A 35 1.44 5.42 8.55
CA ASN A 35 0.93 4.94 9.84
C ASN A 35 1.59 3.63 10.28
N TYR A 36 1.80 2.70 9.34
CA TYR A 36 2.46 1.42 9.62
C TYR A 36 3.91 1.63 10.06
N HIS A 37 4.66 2.48 9.36
CA HIS A 37 6.05 2.80 9.71
C HIS A 37 6.14 3.53 11.05
N ALA A 38 5.29 4.53 11.29
CA ALA A 38 5.26 5.23 12.57
C ALA A 38 4.99 4.28 13.75
N GLN A 39 4.03 3.35 13.61
CA GLN A 39 3.76 2.33 14.63
C GLN A 39 4.95 1.39 14.82
N ARG A 40 5.59 0.96 13.73
CA ARG A 40 6.76 0.08 13.78
C ARG A 40 7.96 0.74 14.44
N ASP A 41 8.25 2.00 14.12
CA ASP A 41 9.32 2.76 14.74
C ASP A 41 9.07 2.92 16.25
N VAL A 42 7.81 3.18 16.65
CA VAL A 42 7.43 3.22 18.07
C VAL A 42 7.66 1.85 18.74
N LEU A 43 7.29 0.75 18.09
CA LEU A 43 7.52 -0.60 18.63
C LEU A 43 9.02 -0.90 18.77
N ASP A 44 9.81 -0.53 17.78
CA ASP A 44 11.27 -0.72 17.78
C ASP A 44 11.95 0.15 18.86
N MET A 45 11.41 1.33 19.17
CA MET A 45 11.91 2.18 20.28
C MET A 45 11.54 1.64 21.68
N LEU A 46 10.52 0.79 21.79
CA LEU A 46 10.05 0.23 23.06
C LEU A 46 10.67 -1.14 23.39
N ALA A 47 11.37 -1.76 22.44
CA ALA A 47 12.06 -3.05 22.57
C ALA A 47 13.51 -2.90 23.06
#